data_AF-A0A2D5VEE0-F1
#
_entry.id   AF-A0A2D5VEE0-F1
#
_cell.length_a   1.000
_cell.length_b   1.000
_cell.length_c   1.000
_cell.angle_alpha   90.00
_cell.angle_beta   90.00
_cell.angle_gamma   90.00
#
_symmetry.space_group_name_H-M   'P 1'
#
loop_
_entity.id
_entity.type
_entity.pdbx_description
1 polymer ?
#
loop_
_entity_poly.entity_id
_entity_poly.type
_entity_poly.pdbx_seq_one_letter_code
_entity_poly.pdbx_strand_id
1 'polypeptide(L)'
;MKPTMLNLMCVSVSLIVLVLMFTGQSDAKVKETLVGSWLFDGNAKDSSGNSKDGKLENGPTFVAGKIGQALKFAGGKAGDAKIGNRVSLGNLGLAATGPATLVFWAKPDGAKADDRLISNMVGAATPSFSLRFAPPKVEFWGSSWQPVIEKIDDK
;
A
#
# COMPACT_ATOMS: atom_id res chain seq x y z
N MET A 1 51.74 19.36 -3.28
CA MET A 1 50.71 19.75 -2.29
C MET A 1 51.41 19.97 -0.95
N LYS A 2 51.17 21.09 -0.25
CA LYS A 2 51.86 21.37 1.03
C LYS A 2 51.43 20.33 2.08
N PRO A 3 52.31 19.82 2.95
CA PRO A 3 51.97 18.78 3.94
C PRO A 3 50.77 19.13 4.82
N THR A 4 50.55 20.42 5.09
CA THR A 4 49.38 20.96 5.78
C THR A 4 48.05 20.73 5.05
N MET A 5 48.04 20.77 3.72
CA MET A 5 46.85 20.50 2.90
C MET A 5 46.47 19.01 2.90
N LEU A 6 47.46 18.12 2.95
CA LEU A 6 47.24 16.68 3.01
C LEU A 6 46.70 16.25 4.38
N ASN A 7 47.26 16.79 5.48
CA ASN A 7 46.75 16.54 6.83
C ASN A 7 45.32 17.05 7.00
N LEU A 8 44.99 18.22 6.45
CA LEU A 8 43.65 18.78 6.51
C LEU A 8 42.64 17.88 5.78
N MET A 9 43.00 17.37 4.59
CA MET A 9 42.16 16.42 3.85
C MET A 9 41.91 15.13 4.63
N CYS A 10 42.95 14.52 5.21
CA CYS A 10 42.79 13.29 6.01
C CYS A 10 41.86 13.50 7.22
N VAL A 11 42.01 14.62 7.93
CA VAL A 11 41.15 14.96 9.07
C VAL A 11 39.70 15.15 8.63
N SER A 12 39.45 15.82 7.50
CA SER A 12 38.09 16.01 6.98
C SER A 12 37.43 14.68 6.58
N VAL A 13 38.16 13.78 5.92
CA VAL A 13 37.63 12.47 5.51
C VAL A 13 37.32 11.61 6.75
N SER A 14 38.22 11.57 7.74
CA SER A 14 37.98 10.86 8.99
C SER A 14 36.78 11.41 9.76
N LEU A 15 36.59 12.74 9.78
CA LEU A 15 35.44 13.36 10.43
C LEU A 15 34.12 13.01 9.71
N ILE A 16 34.11 12.98 8.37
CA ILE A 16 32.93 12.58 7.59
C ILE A 16 32.57 11.11 7.85
N VAL A 17 33.55 10.21 7.84
CA VAL A 17 33.33 8.79 8.14
C VAL A 17 32.81 8.60 9.57
N LEU A 18 33.36 9.34 10.53
CA LEU A 18 32.89 9.31 11.92
C LEU A 18 31.44 9.78 12.04
N VAL A 19 31.07 10.88 11.37
CA VAL A 19 29.69 11.39 11.36
C VAL A 19 28.72 10.40 10.71
N LEU A 20 29.12 9.72 9.63
CA LEU A 20 28.31 8.69 8.97
C LEU A 20 28.12 7.43 9.84
N MET A 21 29.05 7.11 10.74
CA MET A 21 28.92 6.01 11.70
C MET A 21 27.97 6.33 12.87
N PHE A 22 27.68 7.62 13.12
CA PHE A 22 26.75 8.08 14.16
C PHE A 22 25.38 8.47 13.63
N THR A 23 25.07 8.25 12.35
CA THR A 23 23.68 8.34 11.88
C THR A 23 22.91 7.18 12.51
N GLY A 24 22.12 7.46 13.55
CA GLY A 24 21.31 6.45 14.21
C GLY A 24 20.40 5.77 13.20
N GLN A 25 20.66 4.48 12.94
CA GLN A 25 19.72 3.64 12.21
C GLN A 25 18.49 3.46 13.10
N SER A 26 17.41 4.17 12.76
CA SER A 26 16.11 3.93 13.34
C SER A 26 15.47 2.77 12.58
N ASP A 27 15.42 1.60 13.21
CA ASP A 27 14.57 0.52 12.74
C ASP A 27 13.14 0.79 13.20
N ALA A 28 12.23 1.00 12.25
CA ALA A 28 10.82 1.09 12.56
C ALA A 28 10.31 -0.30 12.96
N LYS A 29 9.71 -0.43 14.16
CA LYS A 29 9.04 -1.66 14.63
C LYS A 29 8.05 -2.26 13.63
N VAL A 30 7.54 -1.43 12.71
CA VAL A 30 6.71 -1.84 11.57
C VAL A 30 7.30 -3.01 10.79
N LYS A 31 8.63 -3.11 10.66
CA LYS A 31 9.27 -4.16 9.85
C LYS A 31 9.04 -5.57 10.41
N GLU A 32 8.97 -5.73 11.73
CA GLU A 32 8.80 -7.05 12.37
C GLU A 32 7.35 -7.54 12.32
N THR A 33 6.38 -6.64 12.29
CA THR A 33 4.95 -6.96 12.29
C THR A 33 4.29 -6.81 10.90
N LEU A 34 5.08 -6.45 9.89
CA LEU A 34 4.57 -6.25 8.53
C LEU A 34 4.16 -7.60 7.94
N VAL A 35 2.89 -7.72 7.53
CA VAL A 35 2.39 -8.92 6.86
C VAL A 35 2.79 -8.95 5.38
N GLY A 36 2.73 -7.81 4.71
CA GLY A 36 3.06 -7.65 3.30
C GLY A 36 3.09 -6.19 2.90
N SER A 37 3.84 -5.86 1.85
CA SER A 37 3.85 -4.53 1.24
C SER A 37 3.90 -4.62 -0.27
N TRP A 38 3.06 -3.85 -0.96
CA TRP A 38 2.99 -3.87 -2.42
C TRP A 38 3.17 -2.45 -2.95
N LEU A 39 4.31 -2.20 -3.58
CA LEU A 39 4.68 -0.88 -4.11
C LEU A 39 4.04 -0.58 -5.47
N PHE A 40 3.66 -1.63 -6.20
CA PHE A 40 3.07 -1.52 -7.55
C PHE A 40 3.96 -0.85 -8.60
N ASP A 41 5.28 -0.95 -8.43
CA ASP A 41 6.27 -0.49 -9.41
C ASP A 41 6.50 -1.52 -10.52
N GLY A 42 5.56 -1.54 -11.48
CA GLY A 42 5.61 -2.40 -12.68
C GLY A 42 5.27 -3.88 -12.42
N ASN A 43 4.99 -4.26 -11.18
CA ASN A 43 4.54 -5.61 -10.80
C ASN A 43 3.71 -5.56 -9.49
N ALA A 44 3.14 -6.69 -9.08
CA ALA A 44 2.39 -6.83 -7.83
C ALA A 44 3.10 -7.74 -6.81
N LYS A 45 4.44 -7.82 -6.84
CA LYS A 45 5.21 -8.61 -5.88
C LYS A 45 5.23 -7.97 -4.49
N ASP A 46 5.31 -8.82 -3.49
CA ASP A 46 5.46 -8.41 -2.10
C ASP A 46 6.90 -7.96 -1.84
N SER A 47 7.04 -6.72 -1.37
CA SER A 47 8.31 -6.06 -1.07
C SER A 47 8.73 -6.24 0.39
N SER A 48 7.91 -6.87 1.22
CA SER A 48 8.22 -7.12 2.64
C SER A 48 9.22 -8.27 2.84
N GLY A 49 9.30 -9.19 1.86
CA GLY A 49 10.05 -10.44 1.97
C GLY A 49 9.24 -11.63 2.49
N ASN A 50 7.95 -11.46 2.81
CA ASN A 50 7.09 -12.51 3.36
C ASN A 50 6.43 -13.41 2.30
N SER A 51 6.81 -13.25 1.04
CA SER A 51 6.31 -14.07 -0.09
C SER A 51 4.78 -13.99 -0.25
N LYS A 52 4.19 -12.82 -0.01
CA LYS A 52 2.75 -12.55 -0.20
C LYS A 52 2.48 -11.91 -1.56
N ASP A 53 3.10 -12.43 -2.62
CA ASP A 53 2.97 -11.88 -3.97
C ASP A 53 1.51 -11.80 -4.41
N GLY A 54 1.15 -10.63 -4.97
CA GLY A 54 -0.16 -10.39 -5.52
C GLY A 54 -0.26 -10.88 -6.97
N LYS A 55 -1.46 -11.35 -7.33
CA LYS A 55 -1.81 -11.71 -8.71
C LYS A 55 -2.69 -10.64 -9.32
N LEU A 56 -2.24 -10.04 -10.42
CA LEU A 56 -3.07 -9.11 -11.21
C LEU A 56 -4.16 -9.90 -11.94
N GLU A 57 -5.42 -9.54 -11.72
CA GLU A 57 -6.56 -10.21 -12.34
C GLU A 57 -7.44 -9.20 -13.08
N ASN A 58 -7.88 -9.58 -14.29
CA ASN A 58 -8.70 -8.77 -15.19
C ASN A 58 -8.04 -7.49 -15.75
N GLY A 59 -6.72 -7.36 -15.60
CA GLY A 59 -5.93 -6.32 -16.28
C GLY A 59 -5.97 -4.92 -15.66
N PRO A 60 -5.64 -4.72 -14.37
CA PRO A 60 -5.19 -3.42 -13.89
C PRO A 60 -4.00 -2.92 -14.72
N THR A 61 -3.87 -1.60 -14.89
CA THR A 61 -2.77 -0.98 -15.63
C THR A 61 -1.87 -0.19 -14.70
N PHE A 62 -0.57 -0.16 -14.99
CA PHE A 62 0.38 0.67 -14.25
C PHE A 62 0.35 2.12 -14.77
N VAL A 63 0.29 3.07 -13.84
CA VAL A 63 0.29 4.52 -14.10
C VAL A 63 1.19 5.23 -13.09
N ALA A 64 1.48 6.51 -13.29
CA ALA A 64 2.19 7.30 -12.29
C ALA A 64 1.40 7.35 -10.96
N GLY A 65 2.08 7.02 -9.86
CA GLY A 65 1.50 6.96 -8.51
C GLY A 65 1.89 8.17 -7.65
N LYS A 66 1.54 8.10 -6.37
CA LYS A 66 1.99 9.09 -5.37
C LYS A 66 3.51 8.99 -5.13
N ILE A 67 4.03 7.77 -5.17
CA ILE A 67 5.45 7.41 -5.13
C ILE A 67 5.62 6.37 -6.23
N GLY A 68 6.56 6.57 -7.17
CA GLY A 68 6.75 5.63 -8.28
C GLY A 68 5.49 5.46 -9.14
N GLN A 69 5.11 4.22 -9.39
CA GLN A 69 3.90 3.82 -10.10
C GLN A 69 2.78 3.37 -9.14
N ALA A 70 1.58 3.26 -9.68
CA ALA A 70 0.40 2.73 -9.01
C ALA A 70 -0.44 1.92 -9.99
N LEU A 71 -1.41 1.16 -9.47
CA LEU A 71 -2.40 0.48 -10.29
C LEU A 71 -3.62 1.38 -10.53
N LYS A 72 -4.01 1.51 -11.80
CA LYS A 72 -5.32 2.01 -12.21
C LYS A 72 -6.25 0.83 -12.43
N PHE A 73 -7.33 0.81 -11.67
CA PHE A 73 -8.39 -0.18 -11.76
C PHE A 73 -9.52 0.39 -12.62
N ALA A 74 -9.92 -0.35 -13.66
CA ALA A 74 -11.18 -0.11 -14.34
C ALA A 74 -12.26 -0.97 -13.67
N GLY A 75 -13.36 -0.36 -13.28
CA GLY A 75 -14.50 -1.07 -12.70
C GLY A 75 -15.13 -2.04 -13.70
N GLY A 76 -15.80 -3.07 -13.18
CA GLY A 76 -16.77 -3.84 -13.96
C GLY A 76 -17.95 -2.96 -14.39
N LYS A 77 -18.69 -3.37 -15.43
CA LYS A 77 -19.93 -2.67 -15.78
C LYS A 77 -20.94 -2.83 -14.64
N ALA A 78 -21.63 -1.74 -14.29
CA ALA A 78 -22.72 -1.82 -13.32
C ALA A 78 -23.77 -2.84 -13.83
N GLY A 79 -24.09 -3.84 -13.01
CA GLY A 79 -25.02 -4.92 -13.36
C GLY A 79 -24.38 -6.19 -13.95
N ASP A 80 -23.08 -6.17 -14.28
CA ASP A 80 -22.35 -7.41 -14.59
C ASP A 80 -21.86 -8.04 -13.29
N ALA A 81 -22.30 -9.27 -12.99
CA ALA A 81 -21.84 -10.07 -11.84
C ALA A 81 -20.34 -10.47 -11.89
N LYS A 82 -19.56 -9.83 -12.77
CA LYS A 82 -18.14 -10.13 -12.98
C LYS A 82 -17.30 -9.29 -12.03
N ILE A 83 -16.46 -9.97 -11.26
CA ILE A 83 -15.44 -9.34 -10.42
C ILE A 83 -14.52 -8.50 -11.33
N GLY A 84 -14.33 -7.21 -11.02
CA GLY A 84 -13.53 -6.27 -11.81
C GLY A 84 -12.01 -6.46 -11.70
N ASN A 85 -11.26 -5.44 -12.14
CA ASN A 85 -9.80 -5.38 -12.01
C ASN A 85 -9.39 -5.44 -10.55
N ARG A 86 -8.40 -6.28 -10.20
CA ARG A 86 -7.94 -6.41 -8.81
C ARG A 86 -6.52 -6.97 -8.71
N VAL A 87 -5.96 -6.85 -7.52
CA VAL A 87 -4.84 -7.65 -7.05
C VAL A 87 -5.40 -8.71 -6.09
N SER A 88 -5.23 -9.99 -6.42
CA SER A 88 -5.58 -11.09 -5.53
C SER A 88 -4.38 -11.46 -4.68
N LEU A 89 -4.55 -11.45 -3.34
CA LEU A 89 -3.48 -11.68 -2.36
C LEU A 89 -3.56 -13.06 -1.69
N GLY A 90 -4.59 -13.85 -2.00
CA GLY A 90 -4.83 -15.14 -1.34
C GLY A 90 -5.05 -15.01 0.17
N ASN A 91 -4.60 -16.01 0.94
CA ASN A 91 -4.69 -15.99 2.39
C ASN A 91 -3.46 -15.31 3.02
N LEU A 92 -3.68 -14.15 3.61
CA LEU A 92 -2.66 -13.37 4.30
C LEU A 92 -2.39 -13.83 5.74
N GLY A 93 -3.17 -14.76 6.29
CA GLY A 93 -2.99 -15.26 7.66
C GLY A 93 -3.51 -14.34 8.77
N LEU A 94 -4.26 -13.29 8.41
CA LEU A 94 -4.70 -12.24 9.34
C LEU A 94 -5.57 -12.75 10.51
N ALA A 95 -6.34 -13.83 10.28
CA ALA A 95 -7.20 -14.39 11.30
C ALA A 95 -6.43 -14.95 12.51
N ALA A 96 -5.20 -15.44 12.29
CA ALA A 96 -4.36 -15.99 13.36
C ALA A 96 -3.56 -14.91 14.12
N THR A 97 -3.40 -13.73 13.53
CA THR A 97 -2.54 -12.65 14.07
C THR A 97 -3.31 -11.63 14.91
N GLY A 98 -4.64 -11.65 14.91
CA GLY A 98 -5.46 -10.67 15.62
C GLY A 98 -5.69 -9.37 14.81
N PRO A 99 -5.84 -8.21 15.48
CA PRO A 99 -6.10 -6.94 14.80
C PRO A 99 -5.02 -6.60 13.75
N ALA A 100 -5.44 -6.02 12.63
CA ALA A 100 -4.55 -5.62 11.55
C ALA A 100 -4.72 -4.13 11.23
N THR A 101 -3.63 -3.50 10.77
CA THR A 101 -3.62 -2.13 10.25
C THR A 101 -3.35 -2.16 8.74
N LEU A 102 -4.12 -1.39 7.98
CA LEU A 102 -3.95 -1.21 6.55
C LEU A 102 -3.55 0.24 6.29
N VAL A 103 -2.52 0.45 5.45
CA VAL A 103 -2.05 1.79 5.05
C VAL A 103 -1.83 1.79 3.54
N PHE A 104 -2.44 2.74 2.84
CA PHE A 104 -2.33 2.84 1.37
C PHE A 104 -2.67 4.25 0.88
N TRP A 105 -2.25 4.54 -0.35
CA TRP A 105 -2.72 5.71 -1.12
C TRP A 105 -3.81 5.27 -2.10
N ALA A 106 -4.86 6.09 -2.25
CA ALA A 106 -5.90 5.88 -3.24
C ALA A 106 -6.28 7.20 -3.90
N LYS A 107 -6.62 7.16 -5.19
CA LYS A 107 -7.21 8.27 -5.94
C LYS A 107 -8.58 7.82 -6.45
N PRO A 108 -9.70 8.23 -5.82
CA PRO A 108 -11.05 7.76 -6.12
C PRO A 108 -11.69 8.43 -7.34
N ASP A 109 -10.89 8.95 -8.25
CA ASP A 109 -11.35 9.70 -9.42
C ASP A 109 -12.20 8.80 -10.33
N GLY A 110 -13.49 9.15 -10.47
CA GLY A 110 -14.47 8.35 -11.21
C GLY A 110 -14.98 7.09 -10.49
N ALA A 111 -14.68 6.92 -9.19
CA ALA A 111 -15.22 5.81 -8.40
C ALA A 111 -16.75 5.91 -8.27
N LYS A 112 -17.41 4.75 -8.35
CA LYS A 112 -18.86 4.61 -8.22
C LYS A 112 -19.22 4.09 -6.83
N ALA A 113 -20.50 4.22 -6.48
CA ALA A 113 -21.02 3.55 -5.29
C ALA A 113 -20.77 2.04 -5.38
N ASP A 114 -20.25 1.47 -4.30
CA ASP A 114 -19.86 0.06 -4.15
C ASP A 114 -18.60 -0.39 -4.89
N ASP A 115 -17.83 0.53 -5.49
CA ASP A 115 -16.47 0.19 -5.93
C ASP A 115 -15.61 -0.18 -4.70
N ARG A 116 -15.17 -1.43 -4.64
CA ARG A 116 -14.44 -1.97 -3.49
C ARG A 116 -12.95 -1.66 -3.59
N LEU A 117 -12.40 -1.05 -2.55
CA LEU A 117 -10.96 -0.78 -2.43
C LEU A 117 -10.23 -2.02 -1.95
N ILE A 118 -10.70 -2.60 -0.85
CA ILE A 118 -10.13 -3.78 -0.21
C ILE A 118 -11.30 -4.66 0.21
N SER A 119 -11.26 -5.93 -0.16
CA SER A 119 -12.32 -6.87 0.17
C SER A 119 -11.79 -8.29 0.19
N ASN A 120 -12.28 -9.09 1.12
CA ASN A 120 -12.15 -10.55 1.07
C ASN A 120 -13.43 -11.23 0.58
N MET A 121 -14.36 -10.46 0.00
CA MET A 121 -15.58 -10.99 -0.61
C MET A 121 -15.29 -11.53 -2.00
N VAL A 122 -15.58 -12.81 -2.21
CA VAL A 122 -15.61 -13.46 -3.53
C VAL A 122 -17.05 -13.51 -4.11
N GLY A 123 -18.03 -12.93 -3.39
CA GLY A 123 -19.47 -12.96 -3.67
C GLY A 123 -20.26 -12.23 -2.58
N ALA A 124 -21.56 -12.50 -2.43
CA ALA A 124 -22.41 -11.94 -1.38
C ALA A 124 -22.31 -12.77 -0.07
N ALA A 125 -21.54 -12.28 0.93
CA ALA A 125 -21.49 -12.60 2.39
C ALA A 125 -21.35 -14.11 2.80
N THR A 126 -20.45 -14.64 3.66
CA THR A 126 -19.63 -14.28 4.85
C THR A 126 -18.51 -15.37 5.03
N PRO A 127 -17.48 -15.21 5.90
CA PRO A 127 -17.11 -14.02 6.69
C PRO A 127 -16.31 -13.04 5.82
N SER A 128 -16.79 -11.81 5.75
CA SER A 128 -16.15 -10.81 4.91
C SER A 128 -16.11 -9.42 5.53
N PHE A 129 -15.07 -8.66 5.21
CA PHE A 129 -15.02 -7.22 5.38
C PHE A 129 -14.83 -6.58 4.00
N SER A 130 -15.25 -5.33 3.88
CA SER A 130 -14.97 -4.53 2.68
C SER A 130 -14.75 -3.08 3.06
N LEU A 131 -13.76 -2.47 2.45
CA LEU A 131 -13.64 -1.01 2.31
C LEU A 131 -14.14 -0.65 0.92
N ARG A 132 -15.09 0.28 0.82
CA ARG A 132 -15.67 0.70 -0.47
C ARG A 132 -15.74 2.21 -0.62
N PHE A 133 -15.84 2.64 -1.87
CA PHE A 133 -16.31 3.98 -2.19
C PHE A 133 -17.83 4.02 -2.11
N ALA A 134 -18.33 5.02 -1.42
CA ALA A 134 -19.72 5.44 -1.43
C ALA A 134 -19.73 6.96 -1.58
N PRO A 135 -19.33 7.48 -2.76
CA PRO A 135 -19.03 8.90 -2.93
C PRO A 135 -20.15 9.79 -2.37
N PRO A 136 -19.80 10.80 -1.53
CA PRO A 136 -18.46 11.34 -1.30
C PRO A 136 -17.66 10.64 -0.19
N LYS A 137 -18.10 9.48 0.31
CA LYS A 137 -17.54 8.80 1.47
C LYS A 137 -16.67 7.60 1.12
N VAL A 138 -15.87 7.18 2.10
CA VAL A 138 -15.31 5.81 2.17
C VAL A 138 -15.95 5.13 3.37
N GLU A 139 -16.41 3.90 3.18
CA GLU A 139 -17.09 3.12 4.21
C GLU A 139 -16.39 1.79 4.46
N PHE A 140 -16.42 1.33 5.71
CA PHE A 140 -16.03 0.00 6.14
C PHE A 140 -17.26 -0.85 6.47
N TRP A 141 -17.26 -2.09 6.03
CA TRP A 141 -18.27 -3.07 6.40
C TRP A 141 -17.81 -3.93 7.58
N GLY A 142 -18.49 -3.75 8.72
CA GLY A 142 -18.49 -4.68 9.86
C GLY A 142 -19.84 -5.39 9.97
N SER A 143 -20.58 -5.14 11.04
CA SER A 143 -22.00 -5.55 11.15
C SER A 143 -22.93 -4.70 10.27
N SER A 144 -22.53 -3.46 9.98
CA SER A 144 -23.20 -2.53 9.09
C SER A 144 -22.15 -1.66 8.37
N TRP A 145 -22.59 -0.86 7.40
CA TRP A 145 -21.72 0.14 6.76
C TRP A 145 -21.48 1.29 7.72
N GLN A 146 -20.21 1.57 8.00
CA GLN A 146 -19.77 2.67 8.84
C GLN A 146 -18.83 3.58 8.04
N PRO A 147 -19.05 4.91 8.05
CA PRO A 147 -18.14 5.83 7.39
C PRO A 147 -16.77 5.79 8.07
N VAL A 148 -15.71 5.68 7.27
CA VAL A 148 -14.31 5.88 7.73
C VAL A 148 -13.75 7.22 7.26
N ILE A 149 -14.29 7.75 6.16
CA ILE A 149 -14.05 9.11 5.67
C ILE A 149 -15.41 9.71 5.32
N GLU A 150 -15.78 10.79 6.00
CA GLU A 150 -17.10 11.43 5.85
C GLU A 150 -17.26 12.24 4.57
N LYS A 151 -16.14 12.68 3.99
CA LYS A 151 -16.09 13.42 2.73
C LYS A 151 -14.69 13.31 2.11
N ILE A 152 -14.64 13.05 0.82
CA ILE A 152 -13.44 13.22 0.00
C ILE A 152 -13.41 14.68 -0.45
N ASP A 153 -12.42 15.43 0.00
CA ASP A 153 -12.22 16.79 -0.47
C ASP A 153 -11.52 16.78 -1.83
N ASP A 154 -12.14 17.43 -2.82
CA ASP A 154 -11.52 17.75 -4.09
C ASP A 154 -10.44 18.81 -3.81
N LYS A 155 -9.16 18.41 -3.83
CA LYS A 155 -8.05 19.36 -3.87
C LYS A 155 -7.77 19.79 -5.30
#